data_AF-A0A975WB69-F1
#
_entry.id   AF-A0A975WB69-F1
#
_cell.length_a   1.000
_cell.length_b   1.000
_cell.length_c   1.000
_cell.angle_alpha   90.00
_cell.angle_beta   90.00
_cell.angle_gamma   90.00
#
_symmetry.space_group_name_H-M   'P 1'
#
loop_
_entity.id
_entity.type
_entity.pdbx_description
1 polymer ?
#
loop_
_entity_poly.entity_id
_entity_poly.type
_entity_poly.pdbx_seq_one_letter_code
_entity_poly.pdbx_strand_id
1 'polypeptide(L)'
;MHRYFSLSLPIAIFARNVALVSLLTLLPLLAIYVALQPGFAAMLSSGGPALSRFLRQVATNGFPVVFIVNFLGFVLYARHISLTPRKTGGLGLIFTDMVMRVAVFILLHAVIYVASADWFGSFGGSKGTALRVVAPTLARSALFDNISGVYLYAVLLGALPIYAAALSWGQTSAPRARAWLAAAICCGLLALALTLVARGLVQMQSG
;
A
#
# COMPACT_ATOMS: atom_id res chain seq x y z
N MET A 1 14.18 -13.41 -2.81
CA MET A 1 13.15 -13.34 -1.76
C MET A 1 13.58 -14.02 -0.47
N HIS A 2 13.78 -15.35 -0.43
CA HIS A 2 14.13 -16.09 0.79
C HIS A 2 15.28 -15.52 1.63
N ARG A 3 16.39 -15.08 1.01
CA ARG A 3 17.53 -14.48 1.73
C ARG A 3 17.19 -13.18 2.45
N TYR A 4 16.21 -12.43 1.94
CA TYR A 4 15.88 -11.08 2.41
C TYR A 4 14.60 -11.04 3.25
N PHE A 5 13.71 -12.02 3.07
CA PHE A 5 12.41 -12.10 3.74
C PHE A 5 12.18 -13.54 4.22
N SER A 6 12.77 -13.86 5.37
CA SER A 6 12.61 -15.14 6.07
C SER A 6 12.22 -14.86 7.52
N LEU A 7 11.37 -15.73 8.10
CA LEU A 7 11.01 -15.67 9.52
C LEU A 7 12.19 -15.97 10.45
N SER A 8 13.30 -16.51 9.92
CA SER A 8 14.53 -16.75 10.66
C SER A 8 15.43 -15.51 10.80
N LEU A 9 15.12 -14.42 10.10
CA LEU A 9 15.90 -13.18 10.21
C LEU A 9 15.54 -12.45 11.51
N PRO A 10 16.49 -11.74 12.14
CA PRO A 10 16.18 -10.77 13.18
C PRO A 10 15.14 -9.76 12.70
N ILE A 11 14.15 -9.46 13.55
CA ILE A 11 13.01 -8.59 13.18
C ILE A 11 13.46 -7.22 12.65
N ALA A 12 14.54 -6.65 13.19
CA ALA A 12 15.10 -5.39 12.74
C ALA A 12 15.62 -5.46 11.29
N ILE A 13 16.26 -6.57 10.90
CA ILE A 13 16.76 -6.77 9.54
C ILE A 13 15.59 -6.97 8.58
N PHE A 14 14.59 -7.75 8.97
CA PHE A 14 13.37 -7.94 8.19
C PHE A 14 12.64 -6.61 7.98
N ALA A 15 12.39 -5.86 9.06
CA ALA A 15 11.77 -4.54 9.02
C ALA A 15 12.55 -3.57 8.14
N ARG A 16 13.89 -3.52 8.24
CA ARG A 16 14.72 -2.69 7.37
C ARG A 16 14.54 -3.04 5.90
N ASN A 17 14.52 -4.32 5.54
CA ASN A 17 14.36 -4.74 4.15
C ASN A 17 12.98 -4.33 3.61
N VAL A 18 11.92 -4.47 4.43
CA VAL A 18 10.58 -4.00 4.07
C VAL A 18 10.52 -2.48 3.95
N ALA A 19 11.19 -1.74 4.84
CA ALA A 19 11.28 -0.28 4.77
C ALA A 19 11.95 0.17 3.48
N LEU A 20 13.04 -0.48 3.08
CA LEU A 20 13.72 -0.21 1.80
C LEU A 20 12.81 -0.48 0.60
N VAL A 21 12.12 -1.62 0.57
CA VAL A 21 11.13 -1.89 -0.50
C VAL A 21 10.04 -0.82 -0.53
N SER A 22 9.51 -0.47 0.64
CA SER A 22 8.45 0.53 0.76
C SER A 22 8.90 1.89 0.25
N LEU A 23 10.11 2.34 0.58
CA LEU A 23 10.70 3.58 0.06
C LEU A 23 10.95 3.52 -1.45
N LEU A 24 11.51 2.41 -1.94
CA LEU A 24 11.76 2.20 -3.37
C LEU A 24 10.47 2.21 -4.20
N THR A 25 9.35 1.79 -3.62
CA THR A 25 8.03 1.87 -4.28
C THR A 25 7.36 3.23 -4.10
N LEU A 26 7.57 3.91 -2.97
CA LEU A 26 6.89 5.15 -2.62
C LEU A 26 7.53 6.38 -3.27
N LEU A 27 8.85 6.53 -3.19
CA LEU A 27 9.54 7.74 -3.62
C LEU A 27 9.39 8.04 -5.12
N PRO A 28 9.50 7.05 -6.04
CA PRO A 28 9.27 7.32 -7.47
C PRO A 28 7.84 7.75 -7.75
N LEU A 29 6.85 7.13 -7.08
CA LEU A 29 5.44 7.49 -7.25
C LEU A 29 5.14 8.88 -6.67
N LEU A 30 5.79 9.28 -5.57
CA LEU A 30 5.70 10.65 -5.05
C LEU A 30 6.27 11.66 -6.04
N ALA A 31 7.42 11.37 -6.66
CA ALA A 31 8.00 12.24 -7.68
C ALA A 31 7.07 12.39 -8.89
N ILE A 32 6.47 11.29 -9.36
CA ILE A 32 5.45 11.30 -10.43
C ILE A 32 4.25 12.14 -10.00
N TYR A 33 3.72 11.92 -8.79
CA TYR A 33 2.57 12.69 -8.28
C TYR A 33 2.87 14.19 -8.25
N VAL A 34 4.04 14.59 -7.72
CA VAL A 34 4.44 16.01 -7.68
C VAL A 34 4.58 16.60 -9.08
N ALA A 35 5.11 15.85 -10.04
CA ALA A 35 5.27 16.29 -11.42
C ALA A 35 3.92 16.43 -12.16
N LEU A 36 2.94 15.57 -11.86
CA LEU A 36 1.62 15.60 -12.49
C LEU A 36 0.70 16.69 -11.95
N GLN A 37 0.96 17.23 -10.76
CA GLN A 37 0.13 18.28 -10.16
C GLN A 37 0.59 19.68 -10.59
N PRO A 38 -0.22 20.44 -11.35
CA PRO A 38 0.17 21.76 -11.85
C PRO A 38 0.61 22.71 -10.74
N GLY A 39 1.79 23.31 -10.89
CA GLY A 39 2.36 24.27 -9.93
C GLY A 39 2.86 23.66 -8.61
N PHE A 40 2.63 22.38 -8.35
CA PHE A 40 2.98 21.77 -7.06
C PHE A 40 4.50 21.62 -6.89
N ALA A 41 5.21 21.22 -7.95
CA ALA A 41 6.67 21.15 -7.93
C ALA A 41 7.32 22.51 -7.59
N ALA A 42 6.85 23.61 -8.20
CA ALA A 42 7.32 24.96 -7.94
C ALA A 42 6.98 25.41 -6.50
N MET A 43 5.81 25.04 -6.00
CA MET A 43 5.39 25.30 -4.61
C MET A 43 6.26 24.57 -3.59
N LEU A 44 6.71 23.35 -3.90
CA LEU A 44 7.61 22.60 -3.02
C LEU A 44 9.06 23.08 -3.11
N SER A 45 9.51 23.49 -4.31
CA SER A 45 10.89 23.98 -4.51
C SER A 45 11.15 25.35 -3.88
N SER A 46 10.11 26.15 -3.65
CA SER A 46 10.22 27.40 -2.87
C SER A 46 10.41 27.14 -1.37
N GLY A 47 10.29 25.89 -0.91
CA GLY A 47 10.54 25.48 0.46
C GLY A 47 9.45 25.91 1.45
N GLY A 48 9.85 26.19 2.69
CA GLY A 48 8.97 26.74 3.72
C GLY A 48 7.84 25.81 4.20
N PRO A 49 6.70 26.39 4.66
CA PRO A 49 5.62 25.62 5.29
C PRO A 49 4.97 24.57 4.39
N ALA A 50 4.90 24.82 3.08
CA ALA A 50 4.32 23.87 2.12
C ALA A 50 5.15 22.59 2.04
N LEU A 51 6.47 22.72 1.86
CA LEU A 51 7.40 21.60 1.85
C LEU A 51 7.41 20.86 3.20
N SER A 52 7.44 21.58 4.32
CA SER A 52 7.41 20.97 5.66
C SER A 52 6.16 20.13 5.89
N ARG A 53 4.98 20.65 5.52
CA ARG A 53 3.70 19.92 5.63
C ARG A 53 3.67 18.70 4.70
N PHE A 54 4.18 18.83 3.48
CA PHE A 54 4.26 17.70 2.55
C PHE A 54 5.17 16.59 3.06
N LEU A 55 6.39 16.92 3.49
CA LEU A 55 7.34 15.95 4.05
C LEU A 55 6.79 15.30 5.33
N ARG A 56 6.14 16.08 6.20
CA ARG A 56 5.47 15.55 7.39
C ARG A 56 4.34 14.60 7.01
N GLN A 57 3.50 14.95 6.03
CA GLN A 57 2.43 14.09 5.53
C GLN A 57 3.00 12.76 4.98
N VAL A 58 4.10 12.81 4.22
CA VAL A 58 4.77 11.61 3.73
C VAL A 58 5.37 10.80 4.89
N ALA A 59 6.03 11.42 5.85
CA ALA A 59 6.73 10.72 6.94
C ALA A 59 5.79 10.16 8.02
N THR A 60 4.66 10.82 8.30
CA THR A 60 3.75 10.48 9.40
C THR A 60 2.49 9.75 8.96
N ASN A 61 2.19 9.74 7.66
CA ASN A 61 1.05 9.03 7.09
C ASN A 61 1.52 8.10 5.95
N GLY A 62 2.08 8.66 4.87
CA GLY A 62 2.42 7.89 3.67
C GLY A 62 3.34 6.69 3.91
N PHE A 63 4.55 6.94 4.43
CA PHE A 63 5.53 5.89 4.70
C PHE A 63 5.01 4.87 5.72
N PRO A 64 4.46 5.26 6.89
CA PRO A 64 3.87 4.29 7.82
C PRO A 64 2.81 3.38 7.20
N VAL A 65 1.89 3.92 6.39
CA VAL A 65 0.86 3.13 5.71
C VAL A 65 1.48 2.10 4.78
N VAL A 66 2.36 2.55 3.88
CA VAL A 66 3.01 1.66 2.89
C VAL A 66 3.86 0.61 3.61
N PHE A 67 4.61 1.01 4.62
CA PHE A 67 5.48 0.14 5.41
C PHE A 67 4.70 -0.96 6.11
N ILE A 68 3.66 -0.60 6.89
CA ILE A 68 2.89 -1.58 7.67
C ILE A 68 2.21 -2.59 6.74
N VAL A 69 1.57 -2.12 5.67
CA VAL A 69 0.87 -3.01 4.73
C VAL A 69 1.86 -3.94 4.04
N ASN A 70 3.00 -3.44 3.58
CA ASN A 70 4.04 -4.29 2.99
C ASN A 70 4.65 -5.25 4.01
N PHE A 71 4.87 -4.81 5.25
CA PHE A 71 5.43 -5.63 6.31
C PHE A 71 4.57 -6.87 6.56
N LEU A 72 3.27 -6.67 6.74
CA LEU A 72 2.32 -7.77 6.92
C LEU A 72 2.31 -8.70 5.71
N GLY A 73 2.34 -8.16 4.48
CA GLY A 73 2.37 -8.99 3.28
C GLY A 73 3.64 -9.82 3.13
N PHE A 74 4.81 -9.25 3.45
CA PHE A 74 6.07 -10.00 3.48
C PHE A 74 6.09 -11.04 4.60
N VAL A 75 5.46 -10.78 5.74
CA VAL A 75 5.29 -11.78 6.82
C VAL A 75 4.39 -12.94 6.35
N LEU A 76 3.26 -12.65 5.69
CA LEU A 76 2.38 -13.69 5.12
C LEU A 76 3.13 -14.54 4.08
N TYR A 77 3.90 -13.90 3.20
CA TYR A 77 4.75 -14.59 2.23
C TYR A 77 5.80 -15.47 2.93
N ALA A 78 6.54 -14.92 3.90
CA ALA A 78 7.57 -15.65 4.63
C ALA A 78 6.99 -16.84 5.40
N ARG A 79 5.79 -16.69 5.98
CA ARG A 79 5.06 -17.79 6.63
C ARG A 79 4.66 -18.86 5.63
N HIS A 80 4.12 -18.48 4.47
CA HIS A 80 3.68 -19.42 3.44
C HIS A 80 4.83 -20.31 2.95
N ILE A 81 5.96 -19.71 2.59
CA ILE A 81 7.12 -20.45 2.07
C ILE A 81 7.81 -21.31 3.15
N SER A 82 7.64 -20.99 4.43
CA SER A 82 8.19 -21.78 5.55
C SER A 82 7.31 -22.98 5.92
N LEU A 83 5.98 -22.85 5.82
CA LEU A 83 5.04 -23.88 6.28
C LEU A 83 4.50 -24.77 5.17
N THR A 84 4.62 -24.33 3.91
CA THR A 84 3.90 -24.96 2.79
C THR A 84 4.87 -25.69 1.87
N PRO A 85 4.62 -26.99 1.54
CA PRO A 85 5.43 -27.72 0.57
C PRO A 85 5.47 -26.99 -0.78
N ARG A 86 6.61 -27.06 -1.47
CA ARG A 86 6.79 -26.44 -2.80
C ARG A 86 5.72 -26.83 -3.82
N LYS A 87 5.11 -28.00 -3.71
CA LYS A 87 4.06 -28.47 -4.64
C LYS A 87 2.71 -27.77 -4.46
N THR A 88 2.53 -27.01 -3.39
CA THR A 88 1.28 -26.32 -3.08
C THR A 88 1.26 -24.97 -3.80
N GLY A 89 0.18 -24.68 -4.55
CA GLY A 89 0.08 -23.45 -5.33
C GLY A 89 -0.01 -22.18 -4.47
N GLY A 90 0.44 -21.04 -5.03
CA GLY A 90 0.47 -19.75 -4.34
C GLY A 90 -0.84 -18.94 -4.33
N LEU A 91 -1.91 -19.42 -4.96
CA LEU A 91 -3.17 -18.66 -5.11
C LEU A 91 -3.81 -18.31 -3.75
N GLY A 92 -3.81 -19.25 -2.79
CA GLY A 92 -4.36 -18.99 -1.45
C GLY A 92 -3.60 -17.89 -0.70
N LEU A 93 -2.28 -17.83 -0.87
CA LEU A 93 -1.46 -16.73 -0.33
C LEU A 93 -1.86 -15.41 -0.98
N ILE A 94 -1.96 -15.36 -2.31
CA ILE A 94 -2.30 -14.13 -3.05
C ILE A 94 -3.66 -13.61 -2.61
N PHE A 95 -4.68 -14.47 -2.54
CA PHE A 95 -6.00 -14.08 -2.09
C PHE A 95 -5.98 -13.53 -0.65
N THR A 96 -5.29 -14.23 0.26
CA THR A 96 -5.18 -13.80 1.66
C THR A 96 -4.46 -12.46 1.79
N ASP A 97 -3.35 -12.28 1.05
CA ASP A 97 -2.59 -11.03 1.01
C ASP A 97 -3.41 -9.88 0.42
N MET A 98 -4.17 -10.11 -0.65
CA MET A 98 -5.08 -9.12 -1.25
C MET A 98 -6.13 -8.62 -0.24
N VAL A 99 -6.83 -9.54 0.43
CA VAL A 99 -7.84 -9.19 1.44
C VAL A 99 -7.21 -8.43 2.60
N MET A 100 -6.07 -8.90 3.11
CA MET A 100 -5.33 -8.25 4.18
C MET A 100 -4.90 -6.83 3.79
N ARG A 101 -4.32 -6.65 2.59
CA ARG A 101 -3.87 -5.33 2.12
C ARG A 101 -5.01 -4.35 2.02
N VAL A 102 -6.15 -4.74 1.44
CA VAL A 102 -7.34 -3.87 1.38
C VAL A 102 -7.81 -3.49 2.78
N ALA A 103 -7.99 -4.48 3.66
CA ALA A 103 -8.50 -4.24 5.01
C ALA A 103 -7.57 -3.33 5.82
N VAL A 104 -6.26 -3.62 5.84
CA VAL A 104 -5.27 -2.83 6.58
C VAL A 104 -5.08 -1.45 5.97
N PHE A 105 -5.10 -1.32 4.65
CA PHE A 105 -4.99 -0.01 3.99
C PHE A 105 -6.15 0.91 4.34
N ILE A 106 -7.39 0.39 4.33
CA ILE A 106 -8.58 1.13 4.76
C ILE A 106 -8.49 1.49 6.25
N LEU A 107 -8.17 0.50 7.09
CA LEU A 107 -8.12 0.67 8.54
C LEU A 107 -7.08 1.71 8.96
N LEU A 108 -5.87 1.67 8.38
CA LEU A 108 -4.83 2.65 8.70
C LEU A 108 -5.25 4.06 8.30
N HIS A 109 -5.90 4.25 7.16
CA HIS A 109 -6.43 5.57 6.78
C HIS A 109 -7.49 6.06 7.78
N ALA A 110 -8.42 5.20 8.18
CA ALA A 110 -9.43 5.56 9.18
C ALA A 110 -8.79 5.94 10.52
N VAL A 111 -7.86 5.12 11.03
CA VAL A 111 -7.15 5.37 12.30
C VAL A 111 -6.35 6.66 12.23
N ILE A 112 -5.58 6.88 11.16
CA ILE A 112 -4.78 8.10 11.00
C ILE A 112 -5.67 9.33 10.91
N TYR A 113 -6.81 9.25 10.22
CA TYR A 113 -7.72 10.39 10.06
C TYR A 113 -8.40 10.75 11.38
N VAL A 114 -8.84 9.76 12.15
CA VAL A 114 -9.40 9.95 13.50
C VAL A 114 -8.33 10.52 14.45
N ALA A 115 -7.11 9.97 14.45
CA ALA A 115 -6.02 10.49 15.26
C ALA A 115 -5.63 11.92 14.86
N SER A 116 -5.68 12.25 13.57
CA SER A 116 -5.41 13.61 13.08
C SER A 116 -6.51 14.60 13.48
N ALA A 117 -7.76 14.15 13.61
CA ALA A 117 -8.83 14.97 14.15
C ALA A 117 -8.56 15.33 15.62
N ASP A 118 -8.16 14.34 16.42
CA ASP A 118 -7.87 14.53 17.86
C ASP A 118 -6.62 15.37 18.10
N TRP A 119 -5.51 15.08 17.41
CA TRP A 119 -4.21 15.68 17.72
C TRP A 119 -3.93 16.99 16.99
N PHE A 120 -4.51 17.17 15.80
CA PHE A 120 -4.22 18.32 14.94
C PHE A 120 -5.45 19.16 14.61
N GLY A 121 -6.63 18.84 15.17
CA GLY A 121 -7.88 19.52 14.85
C GLY A 121 -8.32 19.33 13.39
N SER A 122 -7.79 18.32 12.71
CA SER A 122 -8.16 18.02 11.32
C SER A 122 -9.65 17.73 11.21
N PHE A 123 -10.27 18.01 10.07
CA PHE A 123 -11.71 17.80 9.87
C PHE A 123 -12.59 18.56 10.89
N GLY A 124 -12.11 19.70 11.40
CA GLY A 124 -12.78 20.47 12.46
C GLY A 124 -12.82 19.76 13.81
N GLY A 125 -11.94 18.78 14.06
CA GLY A 125 -11.89 17.97 15.28
C GLY A 125 -12.93 16.85 15.36
N SER A 126 -13.76 16.66 14.32
CA SER A 126 -14.82 15.65 14.32
C SER A 126 -14.35 14.30 13.80
N LYS A 127 -14.34 13.28 14.67
CA LYS A 127 -14.07 11.88 14.31
C LYS A 127 -15.05 11.34 13.28
N GLY A 128 -16.33 11.70 13.42
CA GLY A 128 -17.38 11.28 12.49
C GLY A 128 -17.13 11.84 11.08
N THR A 129 -16.74 13.11 10.99
CA THR A 129 -16.35 13.74 9.72
C THR A 129 -15.08 13.07 9.16
N ALA A 130 -14.09 12.80 10.01
CA ALA A 130 -12.86 12.11 9.63
C ALA A 130 -13.14 10.72 9.00
N LEU A 131 -14.05 9.93 9.57
CA LEU A 131 -14.44 8.63 9.02
C LEU A 131 -15.22 8.74 7.71
N ARG A 132 -16.12 9.73 7.59
CA ARG A 132 -16.92 9.95 6.37
C ARG A 132 -16.07 10.29 5.15
N VAL A 133 -14.92 10.95 5.33
CA VAL A 133 -14.04 11.29 4.20
C VAL A 133 -13.12 10.16 3.75
N VAL A 134 -13.03 9.05 4.50
CA VAL A 134 -12.15 7.91 4.16
C VAL A 134 -12.58 7.29 2.83
N ALA A 135 -13.84 6.91 2.70
CA ALA A 135 -14.34 6.24 1.48
C ALA A 135 -14.22 7.13 0.22
N PRO A 136 -14.63 8.41 0.23
CA PRO A 136 -14.38 9.32 -0.89
C PRO A 136 -12.89 9.53 -1.22
N THR A 137 -12.02 9.52 -0.21
CA THR A 137 -10.57 9.62 -0.41
C THR A 137 -10.07 8.38 -1.15
N LEU A 138 -10.41 7.19 -0.67
CA LEU A 138 -9.98 5.93 -1.25
C LEU A 138 -10.54 5.71 -2.67
N ALA A 139 -11.77 6.15 -2.93
CA ALA A 139 -12.36 6.06 -4.26
C ALA A 139 -11.58 6.89 -5.31
N ARG A 140 -11.05 8.05 -4.89
CA ARG A 140 -10.17 8.89 -5.71
C ARG A 140 -8.73 8.37 -5.77
N SER A 141 -8.26 7.68 -4.72
CA SER A 141 -6.93 7.09 -4.69
C SER A 141 -6.70 6.08 -5.82
N ALA A 142 -7.75 5.34 -6.20
CA ALA A 142 -7.69 4.40 -7.32
C ALA A 142 -7.39 5.03 -8.68
N LEU A 143 -7.68 6.33 -8.85
CA LEU A 143 -7.40 7.08 -10.08
C LEU A 143 -6.10 7.89 -9.98
N PHE A 144 -5.35 7.74 -8.89
CA PHE A 144 -4.14 8.52 -8.60
C PHE A 144 -4.40 10.03 -8.40
N ASP A 145 -5.65 10.42 -8.08
CA ASP A 145 -6.08 11.81 -7.95
C ASP A 145 -5.67 12.47 -6.63
N ASN A 146 -5.12 11.70 -5.68
CA ASN A 146 -4.71 12.21 -4.37
C ASN A 146 -3.47 11.48 -3.85
N ILE A 147 -2.87 12.04 -2.80
CA ILE A 147 -1.65 11.48 -2.21
C ILE A 147 -1.87 10.07 -1.63
N SER A 148 -3.08 9.72 -1.18
CA SER A 148 -3.42 8.35 -0.78
C SER A 148 -3.39 7.37 -1.96
N GLY A 149 -3.61 7.84 -3.20
CA GLY A 149 -3.36 7.09 -4.42
C GLY A 149 -1.89 6.69 -4.54
N VAL A 150 -0.97 7.61 -4.27
CA VAL A 150 0.47 7.30 -4.24
C VAL A 150 0.77 6.14 -3.29
N TYR A 151 0.15 6.13 -2.11
CA TYR A 151 0.34 5.08 -1.12
C TYR A 151 -0.25 3.75 -1.58
N LEU A 152 -1.42 3.78 -2.21
CA LEU A 152 -2.06 2.59 -2.79
C LEU A 152 -1.14 1.95 -3.83
N TYR A 153 -0.68 2.72 -4.82
CA TYR A 153 0.18 2.18 -5.88
C TYR A 153 1.54 1.73 -5.35
N ALA A 154 2.09 2.38 -4.31
CA ALA A 154 3.30 1.91 -3.65
C ALA A 154 3.11 0.54 -2.99
N VAL A 155 1.97 0.32 -2.32
CA VAL A 155 1.58 -0.99 -1.77
C VAL A 155 1.42 -2.03 -2.88
N LEU A 156 0.83 -1.68 -4.02
CA LEU A 156 0.66 -2.58 -5.17
C LEU A 156 2.02 -2.98 -5.76
N LEU A 157 2.92 -2.02 -5.97
CA LEU A 157 4.28 -2.29 -6.46
C LEU A 157 5.08 -3.16 -5.46
N GLY A 158 4.88 -2.96 -4.16
CA GLY A 158 5.48 -3.79 -3.11
C GLY A 158 4.95 -5.23 -3.09
N ALA A 159 3.73 -5.46 -3.57
CA ALA A 159 3.11 -6.79 -3.66
C ALA A 159 3.57 -7.60 -4.89
N LEU A 160 3.93 -6.94 -6.00
CA LEU A 160 4.39 -7.59 -7.23
C LEU A 160 5.42 -8.71 -7.01
N PRO A 161 6.53 -8.49 -6.28
CA PRO A 161 7.52 -9.54 -6.10
C PRO A 161 6.97 -10.70 -5.26
N ILE A 162 6.05 -10.45 -4.32
CA ILE A 162 5.38 -11.50 -3.52
C ILE A 162 4.52 -12.36 -4.44
N TYR A 163 3.67 -11.75 -5.27
CA TYR A 163 2.78 -12.48 -6.18
C TYR A 163 3.57 -13.24 -7.25
N ALA A 164 4.60 -12.64 -7.84
CA ALA A 164 5.44 -13.32 -8.81
C ALA A 164 6.16 -14.53 -8.19
N ALA A 165 6.64 -14.39 -6.95
CA ALA A 165 7.27 -15.50 -6.22
C ALA A 165 6.26 -16.59 -5.82
N ALA A 166 5.05 -16.22 -5.43
CA ALA A 166 3.98 -17.16 -5.09
C ALA A 166 3.49 -17.96 -6.31
N LEU A 167 3.32 -17.30 -7.46
CA LEU A 167 2.88 -17.93 -8.70
C LEU A 167 3.95 -18.84 -9.32
N SER A 168 5.23 -18.58 -9.05
CA SER A 168 6.33 -19.46 -9.47
C SER A 168 6.74 -20.48 -8.40
N TRP A 169 6.07 -20.50 -7.25
CA TRP A 169 6.39 -21.43 -6.17
C TRP A 169 6.16 -22.88 -6.63
N GLY A 170 7.22 -23.69 -6.58
CA GLY A 170 7.17 -25.09 -7.01
C GLY A 170 7.28 -25.35 -8.50
N GLN A 171 7.28 -24.30 -9.33
CA GLN A 171 7.37 -24.45 -10.78
C GLN A 171 8.85 -24.43 -11.20
N THR A 172 9.30 -25.50 -11.83
CA THR A 172 10.70 -25.64 -12.29
C THR A 172 10.95 -25.01 -13.66
N SER A 173 9.90 -24.78 -14.46
CA SER A 173 10.00 -24.40 -15.88
C SER A 173 9.09 -23.23 -16.30
N ALA A 174 8.36 -22.61 -15.36
CA ALA A 174 7.46 -21.53 -15.72
C ALA A 174 8.23 -20.26 -16.15
N PRO A 175 7.88 -19.66 -17.30
CA PRO A 175 8.55 -18.45 -17.77
C PRO A 175 8.39 -17.33 -16.75
N ARG A 176 9.51 -16.79 -16.26
CA ARG A 176 9.53 -15.70 -15.26
C ARG A 176 8.63 -14.53 -15.68
N ALA A 177 8.62 -14.17 -16.96
CA ALA A 177 7.76 -13.11 -17.50
C ALA A 177 6.26 -13.36 -17.27
N ARG A 178 5.78 -14.61 -17.38
CA ARG A 178 4.37 -14.96 -17.15
C ARG A 178 3.98 -14.74 -15.69
N ALA A 179 4.85 -15.09 -14.74
CA ALA A 179 4.59 -14.89 -13.32
C ALA A 179 4.50 -13.39 -12.97
N TRP A 180 5.35 -12.55 -13.56
CA TRP A 180 5.30 -11.10 -13.37
C TRP A 180 4.08 -10.45 -14.04
N LEU A 181 3.68 -10.91 -15.23
CA LEU A 181 2.46 -10.45 -15.88
C LEU A 181 1.22 -10.81 -15.04
N ALA A 182 1.13 -12.05 -14.58
CA ALA A 182 0.04 -12.50 -13.71
C ALA A 182 0.04 -11.76 -12.36
N ALA A 183 1.21 -11.48 -11.78
CA ALA A 183 1.33 -10.63 -10.59
C ALA A 183 0.78 -9.22 -10.83
N ALA A 184 1.09 -8.60 -11.98
CA ALA A 184 0.55 -7.30 -12.36
C ALA A 184 -0.97 -7.33 -12.52
N ILE A 185 -1.52 -8.40 -13.10
CA ILE A 185 -2.98 -8.62 -13.18
C ILE A 185 -3.59 -8.71 -11.77
N CYS A 186 -3.00 -9.49 -10.86
CA CYS A 186 -3.47 -9.57 -9.46
C CYS A 186 -3.43 -8.21 -8.75
N CYS A 187 -2.39 -7.40 -8.97
CA CYS A 187 -2.33 -6.02 -8.46
C CYS A 187 -3.42 -5.13 -9.07
N GLY A 188 -3.71 -5.28 -10.36
CA GLY A 188 -4.82 -4.57 -11.01
C GLY A 188 -6.19 -4.95 -10.43
N LEU A 189 -6.42 -6.25 -10.18
CA LEU A 189 -7.62 -6.74 -9.51
C LEU A 189 -7.73 -6.22 -8.07
N LEU A 190 -6.61 -6.11 -7.35
CA LEU A 190 -6.58 -5.53 -6.01
C LEU A 190 -6.98 -4.05 -6.01
N ALA A 191 -6.45 -3.27 -6.96
CA ALA A 191 -6.85 -1.88 -7.16
C ALA A 191 -8.34 -1.74 -7.48
N LEU A 192 -8.85 -2.60 -8.38
CA LEU A 192 -10.27 -2.65 -8.73
C LEU A 192 -11.15 -2.99 -7.52
N ALA A 193 -10.78 -4.02 -6.75
CA ALA A 193 -11.51 -4.42 -5.55
C ALA A 193 -11.59 -3.29 -4.53
N LEU A 194 -10.47 -2.62 -4.23
CA LEU A 194 -10.46 -1.46 -3.35
C LEU A 194 -11.35 -0.33 -3.87
N THR A 195 -11.34 -0.08 -5.18
CA THR A 195 -12.19 0.93 -5.82
C THR A 195 -13.66 0.63 -5.63
N LEU A 196 -14.07 -0.63 -5.86
CA LEU A 196 -15.46 -1.06 -5.71
C LEU A 196 -15.91 -0.97 -4.26
N VAL A 197 -15.08 -1.42 -3.31
CA VAL A 197 -15.37 -1.30 -1.86
C VAL A 197 -15.51 0.18 -1.48
N ALA A 198 -14.57 1.03 -1.88
CA ALA A 198 -14.61 2.45 -1.56
C ALA A 198 -15.86 3.14 -2.14
N ARG A 199 -16.21 2.85 -3.40
CA ARG A 199 -17.43 3.40 -4.04
C ARG A 199 -18.71 2.89 -3.38
N GLY A 200 -18.78 1.61 -3.03
CA GLY A 200 -19.93 1.06 -2.28
C GLY A 200 -20.10 1.73 -0.92
N LEU A 201 -19.00 1.94 -0.19
CA LEU A 201 -19.02 2.68 1.08
C LEU A 201 -19.49 4.13 0.91
N VAL A 202 -19.08 4.81 -0.16
CA VAL A 202 -19.58 6.18 -0.47
C VAL A 202 -21.10 6.16 -0.69
N GLN A 203 -21.61 5.22 -1.47
CA GLN A 203 -23.05 5.10 -1.75
C GLN A 203 -23.85 4.87 -0.46
N MET A 204 -23.37 3.99 0.43
CA MET A 204 -23.99 3.73 1.74
C MET A 204 -23.98 4.93 2.68
N GLN A 205 -23.05 5.87 2.51
CA GLN A 205 -22.98 7.09 3.32
C GLN A 205 -23.85 8.23 2.78
N SER A 206 -24.27 8.14 1.52
CA SER A 206 -25.10 9.14 0.84
C SER A 206 -26.61 8.81 0.80
N GLY A 207 -26.98 7.57 1.15
CA GLY A 207 -28.37 7.15 1.34
C GLY A 207 -28.77 7.17 2.80
#